data_AF-A0A2K5QKQ8-F1
#
_entry.id   AF-A0A2K5QKQ8-F1
#
_cell.length_a   1.000
_cell.length_b   1.000
_cell.length_c   1.000
_cell.angle_alpha   90.00
_cell.angle_beta   90.00
_cell.angle_gamma   90.00
#
_symmetry.space_group_name_H-M   'P 1'
#
loop_
_entity.id
_entity.type
_entity.pdbx_description
1 polymer ?
#
loop_
_entity_poly.entity_id
_entity_poly.type
_entity_poly.pdbx_seq_one_letter_code
_entity_poly.pdbx_strand_id
1 'polypeptide(L)' 'MILKLILSLKDFLRRYKCSSDHWIGLKMANGTGQWVDGAKLKKSFAVKGSEGCAYLSDDDPATARCYTERKWICRKKIH' A
#
# COMPACT_ATOMS: atom_id res chain seq x y z
N MET A 1 12.79 6.07 -5.74
CA MET A 1 11.62 6.85 -5.28
C MET A 1 10.42 5.97 -5.51
N ILE A 2 9.82 5.51 -4.42
CA ILE A 2 8.67 4.61 -4.34
C ILE A 2 7.46 5.41 -3.84
N LEU A 3 6.26 4.97 -4.22
CA LEU A 3 5.03 5.76 -4.31
C LEU A 3 4.77 6.59 -3.06
N LYS A 4 5.15 7.87 -3.09
CA LYS A 4 4.66 8.84 -2.12
C LYS A 4 3.19 9.01 -2.48
N LEU A 5 2.29 8.40 -1.71
CA LEU A 5 0.84 8.61 -1.83
C LEU A 5 0.56 10.10 -1.59
N ILE A 6 0.67 10.88 -2.65
CA ILE A 6 -0.06 12.13 -2.83
C ILE A 6 -1.49 11.68 -3.15
N LEU A 7 -2.50 12.41 -2.67
CA LEU A 7 -3.91 12.06 -2.87
C LEU A 7 -4.23 11.66 -4.33
N SER A 8 -3.60 12.32 -5.32
CA SER A 8 -3.75 12.00 -6.76
C SER A 8 -3.35 10.58 -7.17
N LEU A 9 -2.46 9.94 -6.43
CA LEU A 9 -1.89 8.65 -6.76
C LEU A 9 -2.67 7.49 -6.12
N LYS A 10 -3.39 7.77 -5.01
CA LYS A 10 -4.41 6.87 -4.45
C LYS A 10 -5.52 6.67 -5.48
N ASP A 11 -6.02 7.76 -6.06
CA ASP A 11 -7.10 7.72 -7.05
C ASP A 11 -6.68 7.04 -8.35
N PHE A 12 -5.45 7.29 -8.82
CA PHE A 12 -4.89 6.57 -9.97
C PHE A 12 -4.83 5.07 -9.69
N LEU A 13 -4.20 4.65 -8.59
CA LEU A 13 -4.09 3.22 -8.29
C LEU A 13 -5.44 2.57 -8.04
N ARG A 14 -6.39 3.23 -7.37
CA ARG A 14 -7.76 2.70 -7.21
C ARG A 14 -8.44 2.52 -8.57
N ARG A 15 -8.31 3.48 -9.48
CA ARG A 15 -8.90 3.39 -10.82
C ARG A 15 -8.30 2.26 -11.65
N TYR A 16 -7.00 1.96 -11.49
CA TYR A 16 -6.29 1.00 -12.33
C TYR A 16 -6.02 -0.36 -11.66
N LYS A 17 -6.35 -0.56 -10.37
CA LYS A 17 -6.23 -1.88 -9.71
C LYS A 17 -7.23 -2.92 -10.23
N CYS A 18 -8.20 -2.52 -11.06
CA CYS A 18 -9.29 -3.36 -11.54
C CYS A 18 -10.03 -4.00 -10.36
N SER A 19 -10.49 -5.26 -10.48
CA SER A 19 -11.26 -5.97 -9.45
C SER A 19 -10.40 -6.71 -8.42
N SER A 20 -9.08 -6.76 -8.58
CA SER A 20 -8.22 -7.52 -7.67
C SER A 20 -7.62 -6.62 -6.59
N ASP A 21 -7.45 -7.19 -5.40
CA ASP A 21 -6.64 -6.59 -4.36
C ASP A 21 -5.16 -6.74 -4.69
N HIS A 22 -4.40 -5.68 -4.42
CA HIS A 22 -2.98 -5.64 -4.76
C HIS A 22 -2.13 -5.28 -3.56
N TRP A 23 -1.12 -6.10 -3.28
CA TRP A 23 -0.04 -5.78 -2.36
C TRP A 23 0.63 -4.47 -2.78
N ILE A 24 0.91 -3.64 -1.77
CA ILE A 24 1.75 -2.47 -1.89
C ILE A 24 2.98 -2.64 -1.00
N GLY A 25 4.08 -1.96 -1.35
CA GLY A 25 5.34 -2.04 -0.61
C GLY A 25 5.33 -1.35 0.75
N LEU A 26 4.29 -1.56 1.55
CA LEU A 26 4.10 -1.02 2.90
C LEU A 26 3.90 -2.17 3.89
N LYS A 27 4.77 -2.24 4.90
CA LYS A 27 4.66 -3.15 6.03
C LYS A 27 4.16 -2.40 7.25
N MET A 28 3.31 -3.05 8.03
CA MET A 28 2.75 -2.51 9.27
C MET A 28 3.27 -3.32 10.45
N ALA A 29 3.75 -2.64 11.48
CA ALA A 29 4.16 -3.25 12.74
C ALA A 29 3.79 -2.31 13.90
N ASN A 30 3.00 -2.80 14.87
CA ASN A 30 2.61 -2.04 16.06
C ASN A 30 2.06 -0.63 15.73
N GLY A 31 1.18 -0.53 14.74
CA GLY A 31 0.58 0.74 14.30
C GLY A 31 1.53 1.67 13.53
N THR A 32 2.78 1.27 13.31
CA THR A 32 3.76 2.01 12.52
C THR A 32 3.91 1.36 11.14
N GLY A 33 3.72 2.16 10.10
CA GLY A 33 3.95 1.74 8.72
C GLY A 33 5.37 2.08 8.26
N GLN A 34 6.01 1.17 7.52
CA GLN A 34 7.29 1.39 6.86
C GLN A 34 7.24 0.92 5.39
N TRP A 35 7.69 1.79 4.49
CA TRP A 35 7.83 1.47 3.08
C TRP A 35 9.06 0.59 2.83
N VAL A 36 9.07 -0.13 1.71
CA VAL A 36 10.21 -0.97 1.29
C VAL A 36 11.53 -0.20 1.10
N ASP A 37 11.50 1.12 0.96
CA ASP A 37 12.69 1.99 0.93
C ASP A 37 13.10 2.50 2.32
N GLY A 38 12.51 1.97 3.39
CA GLY A 38 12.79 2.33 4.77
C GLY A 38 12.08 3.59 5.27
N ALA A 39 11.42 4.35 4.37
CA ALA A 39 10.70 5.54 4.76
C ALA A 39 9.51 5.20 5.68
N LYS A 40 9.32 5.98 6.75
CA LYS A 40 8.15 5.85 7.62
C LYS A 40 6.89 6.34 6.91
N LEU A 41 5.79 5.64 7.13
CA LEU A 41 4.47 6.07 6.68
C LEU A 41 4.12 7.40 7.34
N LYS A 42 3.88 8.43 6.53
CA LYS A 42 3.31 9.68 7.03
C LYS A 42 1.84 9.44 7.33
N LYS A 43 1.32 10.03 8.42
CA LYS A 43 -0.10 9.92 8.86
C LYS A 43 -1.13 10.53 7.88
N SER A 44 -0.79 10.65 6.60
CA SER A 44 -1.65 11.22 5.56
C SER A 44 -2.82 10.32 5.17
N PHE A 45 -2.83 9.05 5.56
CA PHE A 45 -3.96 8.14 5.36
C PHE A 45 -3.98 7.03 6.42
N ALA A 46 -5.19 6.57 6.74
CA ALA A 46 -5.41 5.41 7.61
C ALA A 46 -5.28 4.11 6.81
N VAL A 47 -4.74 3.07 7.45
CA VAL A 47 -4.71 1.70 6.92
C VAL A 47 -5.60 0.86 7.83
N LYS A 48 -6.60 0.18 7.27
CA LYS A 48 -7.54 -0.64 8.04
C LYS A 48 -6.90 -1.99 8.42
N GLY A 49 -7.22 -2.50 9.60
CA GLY A 49 -6.75 -3.81 10.07
C GLY A 49 -5.47 -3.77 10.91
N SER A 50 -5.04 -4.94 11.37
CA SER A 50 -3.96 -5.13 12.35
C SER A 50 -2.88 -6.13 11.91
N GLU A 51 -2.82 -6.44 10.62
CA GLU A 51 -1.92 -7.43 10.05
C GLU A 51 -0.64 -6.81 9.48
N GLY A 52 0.35 -7.65 9.16
CA GLY A 52 1.71 -7.18 8.86
C GLY A 52 1.94 -6.56 7.48
N CYS A 53 1.13 -6.91 6.47
CA CYS A 53 1.34 -6.45 5.09
C CYS A 53 0.14 -5.64 4.59
N ALA A 54 0.39 -4.51 3.93
CA ALA A 54 -0.65 -3.64 3.41
C ALA A 54 -0.96 -3.91 1.93
N TYR A 55 -2.23 -3.86 1.58
CA TYR A 55 -2.75 -3.99 0.22
C TYR A 55 -3.78 -2.88 -0.07
N LEU A 56 -4.06 -2.66 -1.34
CA LEU A 56 -5.13 -1.79 -1.80
C LEU A 56 -6.43 -2.59 -1.91
N SER A 57 -7.41 -2.24 -1.07
CA SER A 57 -8.81 -2.66 -1.22
C SER A 57 -9.59 -1.63 -2.05
N ASP A 58 -10.88 -1.89 -2.28
CA ASP A 58 -11.76 -1.01 -3.06
C ASP A 58 -11.91 0.39 -2.45
N ASP A 59 -11.99 0.49 -1.11
CA ASP A 59 -12.20 1.76 -0.41
C ASP A 59 -10.88 2.39 0.04
N ASP A 60 -10.19 1.69 0.95
CA ASP A 60 -9.02 2.16 1.65
C ASP A 60 -7.92 1.10 1.72
N PRO A 61 -6.65 1.50 1.86
CA PRO A 61 -5.60 0.54 2.17
C PRO A 61 -5.95 -0.27 3.41
N ALA A 62 -5.73 -1.58 3.34
CA ALA A 62 -6.01 -2.51 4.42
C ALA A 62 -4.80 -3.43 4.65
N THR A 63 -4.78 -4.13 5.77
CA THR A 63 -3.73 -5.08 6.11
C THR A 63 -4.22 -6.52 6.03
N ALA A 64 -3.36 -7.44 5.60
CA ALA A 64 -3.59 -8.87 5.65
C ALA A 64 -2.29 -9.62 6.00
N ARG A 65 -2.42 -10.90 6.36
CA ARG A 65 -1.26 -11.77 6.60
C ARG A 65 -0.42 -11.87 5.33
N CYS A 66 0.88 -11.65 5.47
CA CYS A 66 1.80 -11.54 4.33
C CYS A 66 1.89 -12.78 3.45
N TYR A 67 1.51 -13.96 3.96
CA TYR A 67 1.51 -15.21 3.21
C TYR A 67 0.28 -15.40 2.32
N THR A 68 -0.72 -14.51 2.39
CA THR A 68 -1.91 -14.61 1.56
C THR A 68 -1.60 -14.25 0.11
N GLU A 69 -2.15 -15.00 -0.83
CA GLU A 69 -1.94 -14.74 -2.26
C GLU A 69 -2.72 -13.52 -2.71
N ARG A 70 -2.00 -12.53 -3.27
CA ARG A 70 -2.57 -11.35 -3.94
C ARG A 70 -1.63 -10.89 -5.04
N LYS A 71 -2.17 -10.18 -6.02
CA LYS A 71 -1.36 -9.49 -7.04
C LYS A 71 -0.54 -8.37 -6.39
N TRP A 72 0.45 -7.82 -7.08
CA TRP A 72 1.27 -6.72 -6.57
C TRP A 72 1.37 -5.56 -7.56
N ILE A 73 1.54 -4.35 -7.03
CA ILE A 73 1.83 -3.17 -7.83
C ILE A 73 3.22 -2.66 -7.46
N CYS A 74 4.08 -2.53 -8.47
CA CYS A 74 5.40 -1.95 -8.32
C CYS A 74 5.46 -0.56 -8.95
N ARG A 75 6.30 0.30 -8.39
CA ARG A 75 6.70 1.57 -9.02
C ARG A 75 8.20 1.58 -9.19
N LYS A 76 8.65 2.03 -10.35
CA LYS A 76 10.03 2.38 -10.64
C LYS A 76 10.08 3.85 -11.08
N LYS A 77 11.16 4.55 -10.76
CA LYS A 77 11.45 5.83 -11.43
C LYS A 77 11.94 5.51 -12.83
N ILE A 78 11.33 6.11 -13.83
CA ILE A 78 11.93 6.17 -15.17
C ILE A 78 12.81 7.42 -15.13
N HIS A 79 14.12 7.24 -15.30
CA HIS A 79 15.09 8.32 -15.38
C HIS A 79 15.28 8.68 -16.84
#